data_AF-A0A075HVF8-F1
#
_entry.id   AF-A0A075HVF8-F1
#
_cell.length_a   1.000
_cell.length_b   1.000
_cell.length_c   1.000
_cell.angle_alpha   90.00
_cell.angle_beta   90.00
_cell.angle_gamma   90.00
#
_symmetry.space_group_name_H-M   'P 1'
#
loop_
_entity.id
_entity.type
_entity.pdbx_description
1 polymer ?
#
loop_
_entity_poly.entity_id
_entity_poly.type
_entity_poly.pdbx_seq_one_letter_code
_entity_poly.pdbx_strand_id
1 'polypeptide(L)'
;MSEEFRFFGMSVPNLARTFGIVLIVWSLYLYYYAIEPPTGLNPDLIDDWRPSITVLIPAFLGLPMAALGIMAGRDEKNLRHYMHAAMVVALFMALGGARIINGGMSSFAFISHLLLLLFGVAFMFVGILSFRHARLLREAGGAE
;
A
#
# COMPACT_ATOMS: atom_id res chain seq x y z
N MET A 1 29.95 -8.78 3.67
CA MET A 1 28.90 -7.81 4.05
C MET A 1 27.56 -8.40 3.63
N SER A 2 26.66 -8.72 4.55
CA SER A 2 25.32 -9.19 4.16
C SER A 2 24.57 -8.04 3.52
N GLU A 3 24.30 -8.12 2.21
CA GLU A 3 23.58 -7.06 1.52
C GLU A 3 22.18 -6.89 2.11
N GLU A 4 21.86 -5.65 2.48
CA GLU A 4 20.52 -5.23 2.89
C GLU A 4 19.52 -5.63 1.78
N PHE A 5 18.40 -6.25 2.16
CA PHE A 5 17.39 -6.61 1.17
C PHE A 5 16.82 -5.36 0.50
N ARG A 6 16.93 -5.30 -0.83
CA ARG A 6 16.39 -4.23 -1.66
C ARG A 6 15.48 -4.79 -2.74
N PHE A 7 14.42 -4.06 -3.02
CA PHE A 7 13.50 -4.35 -4.11
C PHE A 7 13.33 -3.10 -4.95
N PHE A 8 13.63 -3.19 -6.25
CA PHE A 8 13.82 -2.04 -7.15
C PHE A 8 14.79 -0.98 -6.62
N GLY A 9 15.87 -1.40 -5.96
CA GLY A 9 16.87 -0.49 -5.37
C GLY A 9 16.40 0.23 -4.10
N MET A 10 15.16 0.01 -3.65
CA MET A 10 14.60 0.60 -2.44
C MET A 10 14.63 -0.40 -1.27
N SER A 11 14.86 0.10 -0.06
CA SER A 11 14.67 -0.68 1.17
C SER A 11 13.17 -0.88 1.46
N VAL A 12 12.83 -1.91 2.24
CA VAL A 12 11.43 -2.21 2.61
C VAL A 12 10.74 -1.03 3.32
N PRO A 13 11.39 -0.30 4.26
CA PRO A 13 10.79 0.90 4.85
C PRO A 13 10.44 1.99 3.84
N ASN A 14 11.31 2.20 2.85
CA ASN A 14 11.08 3.19 1.79
C ASN A 14 9.93 2.77 0.88
N LEU A 15 9.77 1.47 0.60
CA LEU A 15 8.61 0.96 -0.12
C LEU A 15 7.32 1.18 0.66
N ALA A 16 7.30 0.91 1.98
CA ALA A 16 6.14 1.16 2.83
C ALA A 16 5.73 2.64 2.79
N ARG A 17 6.71 3.53 2.94
CA ARG A 17 6.52 4.98 2.84
C ARG A 17 5.91 5.37 1.50
N THR A 18 6.53 4.96 0.40
CA THR A 18 6.12 5.35 -0.94
C THR A 18 4.73 4.81 -1.27
N PHE A 19 4.46 3.54 -0.99
CA PHE A 19 3.14 2.95 -1.23
C PHE A 19 2.05 3.65 -0.43
N GLY A 20 2.31 3.94 0.86
CA GLY A 20 1.38 4.70 1.69
C GLY A 20 1.09 6.09 1.15
N ILE A 21 2.13 6.86 0.77
CA ILE A 21 1.97 8.20 0.19
C ILE A 21 1.20 8.16 -1.12
N VAL A 22 1.51 7.22 -2.00
CA VAL A 22 0.80 7.07 -3.28
C VAL A 22 -0.68 6.81 -3.05
N LEU A 23 -1.05 5.92 -2.12
CA LEU A 23 -2.45 5.63 -1.84
C LEU A 23 -3.21 6.83 -1.23
N ILE A 24 -2.54 7.62 -0.37
CA ILE A 24 -3.10 8.85 0.18
C ILE A 24 -3.39 9.84 -0.95
N VAL A 25 -2.37 10.18 -1.73
CA VAL A 25 -2.48 11.16 -2.83
C VAL A 25 -3.53 10.70 -3.84
N TRP A 26 -3.47 9.43 -4.22
CA TRP A 26 -4.38 8.85 -5.21
C TRP A 26 -5.84 8.88 -4.75
N SER A 27 -6.12 8.50 -3.51
CA SER A 27 -7.51 8.48 -3.00
C SER A 27 -8.08 9.88 -2.84
N LEU A 28 -7.27 10.83 -2.38
CA LEU A 28 -7.68 12.23 -2.28
C LEU A 28 -7.95 12.82 -3.67
N TYR A 29 -7.08 12.52 -4.64
CA TYR A 29 -7.23 12.93 -6.03
C TYR A 29 -8.51 12.37 -6.67
N LEU A 30 -8.76 11.06 -6.52
CA LEU A 30 -10.00 10.44 -7.02
C LEU A 30 -11.24 10.99 -6.32
N TYR A 31 -11.19 11.22 -5.00
CA TYR A 31 -12.32 11.79 -4.27
C TYR A 31 -12.63 13.22 -4.71
N TYR A 32 -11.61 14.05 -4.90
CA TYR A 32 -11.76 15.41 -5.42
C TYR A 32 -12.43 15.40 -6.78
N TYR A 33 -11.96 14.56 -7.72
CA TYR A 33 -12.57 14.51 -9.04
C TYR A 33 -13.94 13.85 -9.08
N ALA A 34 -14.27 12.96 -8.16
CA ALA A 34 -15.63 12.45 -8.06
C ALA A 34 -16.63 13.56 -7.64
N ILE A 35 -16.16 14.63 -7.00
CA ILE A 35 -16.98 15.81 -6.64
C ILE A 35 -16.95 16.85 -7.77
N GLU A 36 -15.76 17.19 -8.26
CA GLU A 36 -15.53 18.20 -9.29
C GLU A 36 -14.89 17.56 -10.52
N PRO A 37 -15.67 17.23 -11.57
CA PRO A 37 -15.11 16.63 -12.78
C PRO A 37 -14.05 17.53 -13.41
N PRO A 38 -12.89 16.99 -13.82
CA PRO A 38 -11.89 17.77 -14.53
C PRO A 38 -12.44 18.27 -15.87
N THR A 39 -12.06 19.49 -16.26
CA THR A 39 -12.45 20.10 -17.54
C THR A 39 -12.08 19.19 -18.71
N GLY A 40 -13.08 18.83 -19.53
CA GLY A 40 -12.92 17.93 -20.67
C GLY A 40 -13.31 16.48 -20.39
N LEU A 41 -13.62 16.11 -19.14
CA LEU A 41 -14.25 14.83 -18.81
C LEU A 41 -15.76 15.03 -18.72
N ASN A 42 -16.51 14.37 -19.60
CA ASN A 42 -17.98 14.36 -19.55
C ASN A 42 -18.42 13.29 -18.53
N PRO A 43 -19.01 13.68 -17.38
CA PRO A 43 -19.46 12.72 -16.36
C PRO A 43 -20.46 11.71 -16.92
N ASP A 44 -21.24 12.13 -17.92
CA ASP A 44 -22.26 11.32 -18.61
C ASP A 44 -21.68 10.13 -19.38
N LEU A 45 -20.36 10.06 -19.60
CA LEU A 45 -19.69 8.88 -20.19
C LEU A 45 -19.41 7.77 -19.16
N ILE A 46 -19.60 8.05 -17.87
CA ILE A 46 -19.40 7.10 -16.77
C ILE A 46 -20.77 6.89 -16.11
N ASP A 47 -21.41 5.75 -16.41
CA ASP A 47 -22.76 5.40 -15.97
C ASP A 47 -23.00 5.51 -14.45
N ASP A 48 -21.93 5.48 -13.65
CA ASP A 48 -21.99 5.47 -12.20
C ASP A 48 -21.15 6.57 -11.52
N TRP A 49 -21.03 7.73 -12.18
CA TRP A 49 -20.36 8.91 -11.63
C TRP A 49 -21.06 9.42 -10.37
N ARG A 50 -20.55 9.04 -9.20
CA ARG A 50 -21.03 9.53 -7.91
C ARG A 50 -19.89 9.58 -6.89
N PRO A 51 -19.77 10.65 -6.10
CA PRO A 51 -18.82 10.71 -5.00
C PRO A 51 -19.17 9.62 -3.99
N SER A 52 -18.17 8.80 -3.65
CA SER A 52 -18.30 7.79 -2.60
C SER A 52 -17.23 7.98 -1.55
N ILE A 53 -17.63 8.06 -0.29
CA ILE A 53 -16.69 8.15 0.83
C ILE A 53 -15.79 6.91 0.93
N THR A 54 -16.23 5.77 0.38
CA THR A 54 -15.42 4.54 0.34
C THR A 54 -14.16 4.70 -0.51
N VAL A 55 -14.11 5.67 -1.43
CA VAL A 55 -12.90 5.99 -2.21
C VAL A 55 -11.74 6.39 -1.31
N LEU A 56 -12.00 6.83 -0.07
CA LEU A 56 -10.98 7.26 0.89
C LEU A 56 -10.38 6.13 1.74
N ILE A 57 -10.89 4.90 1.64
CA ILE A 57 -10.35 3.74 2.39
C ILE A 57 -8.85 3.54 2.11
N PRO A 58 -8.34 3.67 0.87
CA PRO A 58 -6.91 3.48 0.65
C PRO A 58 -6.06 4.63 1.21
N ALA A 59 -6.57 5.86 1.30
CA ALA A 59 -5.89 6.91 2.06
C ALA A 59 -5.85 6.58 3.56
N PHE A 60 -6.96 6.11 4.12
CA PHE A 60 -7.04 5.73 5.53
C PHE A 60 -6.03 4.63 5.89
N LEU A 61 -5.87 3.61 5.05
CA LEU A 61 -4.86 2.55 5.25
C LEU A 61 -3.45 2.96 4.81
N GLY A 62 -3.33 3.86 3.84
CA GLY A 62 -2.08 4.45 3.37
C GLY A 62 -1.40 5.31 4.42
N LEU A 63 -2.16 6.01 5.29
CA LEU A 63 -1.65 6.81 6.40
C LEU A 63 -0.80 6.01 7.40
N PRO A 64 -1.32 4.95 8.07
CA PRO A 64 -0.51 4.16 8.99
C PRO A 64 0.64 3.46 8.26
N MET A 65 0.46 3.05 7.00
CA MET A 65 1.51 2.46 6.18
C MET A 65 2.69 3.43 5.96
N ALA A 66 2.39 4.66 5.54
CA ALA A 66 3.38 5.71 5.34
C ALA A 66 4.08 6.07 6.66
N ALA A 67 3.31 6.22 7.74
CA ALA A 67 3.83 6.54 9.07
C ALA A 67 4.81 5.46 9.55
N LEU A 68 4.46 4.18 9.43
CA LEU A 68 5.33 3.04 9.79
C LEU A 68 6.61 3.03 8.95
N GLY A 69 6.54 3.27 7.63
CA GLY A 69 7.72 3.38 6.78
C GLY A 69 8.63 4.59 7.11
N ILE A 70 8.05 5.69 7.59
CA ILE A 70 8.81 6.85 8.07
C ILE A 70 9.50 6.54 9.41
N MET A 71 8.76 6.00 10.39
CA MET A 71 9.27 5.66 11.71
C MET A 71 10.40 4.62 11.63
N ALA A 72 10.21 3.59 10.81
CA ALA A 72 11.21 2.57 10.54
C ALA A 72 12.54 3.12 10.01
N GLY A 73 12.50 4.18 9.19
CA GLY A 73 13.71 4.82 8.68
C GLY A 73 14.42 5.72 9.70
N ARG A 74 13.78 6.03 10.83
CA ARG A 74 14.32 6.90 11.89
C ARG A 74 14.74 6.13 13.14
N ASP A 75 14.21 4.93 13.35
CA ASP A 75 14.44 4.11 14.53
C ASP A 75 14.86 2.68 14.12
N GLU A 76 16.17 2.53 13.93
CA GLU A 76 16.80 1.27 13.54
C GLU A 76 16.61 0.17 14.60
N LYS A 77 16.58 0.55 15.89
CA LYS A 77 16.41 -0.38 17.01
C LYS A 77 15.08 -1.13 16.92
N ASN A 78 14.01 -0.44 16.50
CA ASN A 78 12.68 -1.03 16.37
C ASN A 78 12.25 -1.32 14.93
N LEU A 79 13.17 -1.24 13.96
CA LEU A 79 12.93 -1.45 12.53
C LEU A 79 12.02 -2.65 12.24
N ARG A 80 12.32 -3.80 12.85
CA ARG A 80 11.59 -5.06 12.64
C ARG A 80 10.14 -4.99 13.11
N HIS A 81 9.88 -4.31 14.22
CA HIS A 81 8.53 -4.14 14.76
C HIS A 81 7.68 -3.25 13.85
N TYR A 82 8.25 -2.14 13.37
CA TYR A 82 7.56 -1.29 12.40
C TYR A 82 7.26 -2.03 11.10
N MET A 83 8.20 -2.84 10.59
CA MET A 83 7.96 -3.62 9.38
C MET A 83 6.92 -4.72 9.59
N HIS A 84 6.88 -5.36 10.76
CA HIS A 84 5.84 -6.35 11.05
C HIS A 84 4.45 -5.70 11.18
N ALA A 85 4.37 -4.54 11.82
CA ALA A 85 3.15 -3.74 11.85
C ALA A 85 2.72 -3.30 10.44
N ALA A 86 3.66 -2.90 9.58
CA ALA A 86 3.37 -2.54 8.18
C ALA A 86 2.83 -3.74 7.39
N MET A 87 3.31 -4.95 7.66
CA MET A 87 2.76 -6.18 7.07
C MET A 87 1.31 -6.44 7.49
N VAL A 88 0.96 -6.15 8.74
CA VAL A 88 -0.44 -6.24 9.21
C VAL A 88 -1.32 -5.22 8.49
N VAL A 89 -0.85 -3.98 8.32
CA VAL A 89 -1.56 -2.97 7.53
C VAL A 89 -1.73 -3.42 6.08
N ALA A 90 -0.68 -3.95 5.45
CA ALA A 90 -0.74 -4.46 4.08
C ALA A 90 -1.71 -5.65 3.92
N LEU A 91 -1.87 -6.49 4.95
CA LEU A 91 -2.89 -7.53 4.98
C LEU A 91 -4.30 -6.92 4.97
N PHE A 92 -4.55 -5.91 5.81
CA PHE A 92 -5.84 -5.20 5.78
C PHE A 92 -6.09 -4.50 4.45
N MET A 93 -5.05 -3.96 3.81
CA MET A 93 -5.14 -3.40 2.46
C MET A 93 -5.57 -4.47 1.45
N ALA A 94 -4.93 -5.64 1.46
CA ALA A 94 -5.30 -6.73 0.56
C ALA A 94 -6.74 -7.23 0.80
N LEU A 95 -7.14 -7.44 2.06
CA LEU A 95 -8.49 -7.89 2.40
C LEU A 95 -9.56 -6.84 2.07
N GLY A 96 -9.28 -5.56 2.37
CA GLY A 96 -10.15 -4.45 2.04
C GLY A 96 -10.31 -4.28 0.53
N GLY A 97 -9.21 -4.36 -0.22
CA GLY A 97 -9.21 -4.29 -1.68
C GLY A 97 -9.87 -5.49 -2.35
N ALA A 98 -9.79 -6.70 -1.78
CA ALA A 98 -10.43 -7.89 -2.31
C ALA A 98 -11.97 -7.80 -2.39
N ARG A 99 -12.58 -6.83 -1.68
CA ARG A 99 -14.02 -6.53 -1.77
C ARG A 99 -14.51 -6.29 -3.20
N ILE A 100 -13.64 -5.87 -4.12
CA ILE A 100 -14.01 -5.68 -5.54
C ILE A 100 -14.68 -6.90 -6.18
N ILE A 101 -14.42 -8.11 -5.67
CA ILE A 101 -15.02 -9.37 -6.15
C ILE A 101 -16.54 -9.40 -5.89
N ASN A 102 -17.04 -8.68 -4.89
CA ASN A 102 -18.45 -8.67 -4.52
C ASN A 102 -19.32 -7.80 -5.44
N GLY A 103 -18.71 -6.95 -6.28
CA GLY A 103 -19.42 -6.01 -7.15
C GLY A 103 -20.16 -4.88 -6.39
N GLY A 104 -20.98 -4.13 -7.12
CA GLY A 104 -21.86 -3.08 -6.56
C GLY A 104 -21.15 -1.79 -6.12
N MET A 105 -19.88 -1.59 -6.52
CA MET A 105 -19.11 -0.39 -6.23
C MET A 105 -19.18 0.59 -7.40
N SER A 106 -19.08 1.90 -7.15
CA SER A 106 -18.90 2.86 -8.25
C SER A 106 -17.54 2.67 -8.94
N SER A 107 -17.39 3.11 -10.19
CA SER A 107 -16.14 3.05 -10.94
C SER A 107 -14.96 3.65 -10.14
N PHE A 108 -15.17 4.78 -9.48
CA PHE A 108 -14.16 5.39 -8.61
C PHE A 108 -13.78 4.52 -7.41
N ALA A 109 -14.78 3.95 -6.74
CA ALA A 109 -14.54 3.09 -5.60
C ALA A 109 -13.84 1.79 -6.02
N PHE A 110 -14.21 1.24 -7.19
CA PHE A 110 -13.57 0.09 -7.81
C PHE A 110 -12.10 0.36 -8.11
N ILE A 111 -11.78 1.43 -8.84
CA ILE A 111 -10.38 1.80 -9.19
C ILE A 111 -9.55 2.02 -7.91
N SER A 112 -10.12 2.70 -6.93
CA SER A 112 -9.48 2.97 -5.64
C SER A 112 -9.17 1.66 -4.86
N HIS A 113 -10.13 0.73 -4.79
CA HIS A 113 -9.93 -0.56 -4.12
C HIS A 113 -9.03 -1.53 -4.89
N LEU A 114 -9.01 -1.43 -6.23
CA LEU A 114 -8.09 -2.21 -7.05
C LEU A 114 -6.63 -1.83 -6.73
N LEU A 115 -6.33 -0.52 -6.63
CA LEU A 115 -4.99 -0.06 -6.23
C LEU A 115 -4.65 -0.46 -4.80
N LEU A 116 -5.60 -0.37 -3.87
CA LEU A 116 -5.43 -0.85 -2.50
C LEU A 116 -5.05 -2.34 -2.45
N LEU A 117 -5.75 -3.17 -3.23
CA LEU A 117 -5.47 -4.61 -3.35
C LEU A 117 -4.07 -4.84 -3.91
N LEU A 118 -3.75 -4.21 -5.04
CA LEU A 118 -2.46 -4.39 -5.72
C LEU A 118 -1.30 -3.99 -4.81
N PHE A 119 -1.40 -2.86 -4.13
CA PHE A 119 -0.33 -2.36 -3.27
C PHE A 119 -0.21 -3.18 -1.98
N GLY A 120 -1.33 -3.63 -1.42
CA GLY A 120 -1.34 -4.54 -0.26
C GLY A 120 -0.67 -5.87 -0.57
N VAL A 121 -1.06 -6.51 -1.67
CA VAL A 121 -0.47 -7.78 -2.14
C VAL A 121 1.00 -7.61 -2.50
N ALA A 122 1.35 -6.56 -3.25
CA ALA A 122 2.74 -6.30 -3.63
C ALA A 122 3.64 -6.09 -2.41
N PHE A 123 3.19 -5.30 -1.42
CA PHE A 123 3.98 -5.07 -0.21
C PHE A 123 4.13 -6.36 0.61
N MET A 124 3.06 -7.15 0.76
CA MET A 124 3.15 -8.43 1.44
C MET A 124 4.15 -9.36 0.76
N PHE A 125 4.12 -9.44 -0.57
CA PHE A 125 5.06 -10.24 -1.35
C PHE A 125 6.50 -9.82 -1.07
N VAL A 126 6.80 -8.52 -1.16
CA VAL A 126 8.14 -7.98 -0.88
C VAL A 126 8.57 -8.23 0.58
N GLY A 127 7.66 -8.05 1.54
CA GLY A 127 7.94 -8.29 2.96
C GLY A 127 8.25 -9.77 3.25
N ILE A 128 7.53 -10.70 2.64
CA ILE A 128 7.81 -12.15 2.75
C ILE A 128 9.19 -12.48 2.18
N LEU A 129 9.55 -11.90 1.03
CA LEU A 129 10.89 -12.06 0.45
C LEU A 129 11.98 -11.51 1.38
N SER A 130 11.74 -10.36 2.02
CA SER A 130 12.66 -9.77 2.99
C SER A 130 12.85 -10.67 4.21
N PHE A 131 11.79 -11.26 4.76
CA PHE A 131 11.88 -12.20 5.88
C PHE A 131 12.64 -13.48 5.49
N ARG A 132 12.39 -14.00 4.29
CA ARG A 132 13.12 -15.16 3.75
C ARG A 132 14.60 -14.86 3.59
N HIS A 133 14.97 -13.70 3.04
CA HIS A 133 16.36 -13.24 2.92
C HIS A 133 17.05 -13.19 4.29
N ALA A 134 16.41 -12.58 5.29
CA ALA A 134 16.95 -12.50 6.65
C ALA A 134 17.08 -13.88 7.33
N ARG A 135 16.25 -14.87 6.97
CA ARG A 135 16.41 -16.25 7.45
C ARG A 135 17.63 -16.91 6.82
N LEU A 136 17.76 -16.84 5.49
CA LEU A 136 18.87 -17.49 4.77
C LEU A 136 20.24 -16.94 5.18
N LEU A 137 20.34 -15.63 5.44
CA LEU A 137 21.57 -15.01 5.95
C LEU A 137 21.97 -15.55 7.33
N ARG A 138 21.00 -15.82 8.21
CA ARG A 138 21.27 -16.40 9.54
C ARG A 138 21.72 -17.86 9.44
N GLU A 139 21.13 -18.63 8.53
CA GLU A 139 21.51 -20.02 8.30
C GLU A 139 22.91 -20.13 7.67
N ALA A 140 23.26 -19.22 6.75
CA ALA A 140 24.60 -19.17 6.15
C ALA A 140 25.69 -18.72 7.13
N GLY A 141 25.40 -17.71 7.97
CA GLY A 141 26.37 -17.21 8.96
C GLY A 141 26.45 -18.03 10.25
N GLY A 142 25.49 -18.93 10.50
CA GLY A 142 25.54 -19.90 11.61
C GLY A 142 26.10 -21.26 11.23
N ALA A 143 26.54 -21.42 9.98
CA ALA A 143 27.17 -22.63 9.45
C ALA A 143 28.71 -22.51 9.35
N GLU A 144 29.29 -21.46 9.94
CA GLU A 144 30.74 -21.26 10.12
C GLU A 144 31.18 -21.56 11.56
#